data_AF-A0A922YQX3-F1
#
_entry.id   AF-A0A922YQX3-F1
#
_cell.length_a   1.000
_cell.length_b   1.000
_cell.length_c   1.000
_cell.angle_alpha   90.00
_cell.angle_beta   90.00
_cell.angle_gamma   90.00
#
_symmetry.space_group_name_H-M   'P 1'
#
loop_
_entity.id
_entity.type
_entity.pdbx_description
1 polymer ?
#
loop_
_entity_poly.entity_id
_entity_poly.type
_entity_poly.pdbx_seq_one_letter_code
_entity_poly.pdbx_strand_id
1 'polypeptide(L)'
;MLVLLTGATGFLGKRIVQALLLAGHEVIQVRRRASGTGNGQWEQTNPRQIEGDFSRDQQASDWVERLRGVDVVVNAAGILRESAGRTFADVHVRGPCALFEACVLAGVRRVVQVSALGADRAACSVYHLSKRAADDHLLTLPLSAVVVQPSLLFGPGGASASLFSMLAALPVIPVPDRGQQMIQPLHVDDAVRAIVALLREDAPAGRVELVGPTALSLKAFLLTLRQSLGLGVAKVLPVPAGLVDLAAWGASWRRNAVLDSNTWHMLQRGNTGDPVATRVLLGEAPRAPALFFSQAEAPMHRLQAQLAWLLPLLRWSLATVWIATAVVSLWVYPVDQSLQLLQRVGAPPAWGPFLLWSAALLDLALGIAALSLHRWRPLWSLQALLIVFYTVVITLRMPEFWAHPYGPLLKNLPMLGLLFLLHELTPRSVTQQPVPEQVTA
;
A
#
# COMPACT_ATOMS: atom_id res chain seq x y z
N MET A 1 -24.88 4.77 21.32
CA MET A 1 -24.96 5.70 20.17
C MET A 1 -24.92 4.90 18.90
N LEU A 2 -25.70 5.31 17.92
CA LEU A 2 -25.65 4.84 16.54
C LEU A 2 -24.72 5.75 15.73
N VAL A 3 -23.61 5.17 15.26
CA VAL A 3 -22.55 5.89 14.54
C VAL A 3 -22.54 5.45 13.08
N LEU A 4 -22.70 6.39 12.16
CA LEU A 4 -22.49 6.11 10.73
C LEU A 4 -21.04 6.43 10.37
N LEU A 5 -20.34 5.46 9.80
CA LEU A 5 -18.93 5.58 9.41
C LEU A 5 -18.77 5.41 7.90
N THR A 6 -18.30 6.46 7.23
CA THR A 6 -17.81 6.36 5.84
C THR A 6 -16.33 5.96 5.83
N GLY A 7 -15.88 5.34 4.73
CA GLY A 7 -14.50 4.86 4.63
C GLY A 7 -14.21 3.65 5.52
N ALA A 8 -15.25 2.92 5.97
CA ALA A 8 -15.14 1.77 6.87
C ALA A 8 -14.26 0.63 6.34
N THR A 9 -14.02 0.56 5.03
CA THR A 9 -13.14 -0.44 4.39
C THR A 9 -11.67 -0.03 4.33
N GLY A 10 -11.35 1.23 4.66
CA GLY A 10 -10.00 1.78 4.63
C GLY A 10 -9.13 1.36 5.82
N PHE A 11 -7.84 1.74 5.77
CA PHE A 11 -6.84 1.43 6.80
C PHE A 11 -7.25 1.93 8.20
N LEU A 12 -7.71 3.18 8.29
CA LEU A 12 -8.16 3.80 9.53
C LEU A 12 -9.60 3.38 9.87
N GLY A 13 -10.51 3.40 8.88
CA GLY A 13 -11.92 3.10 9.08
C GLY A 13 -12.18 1.72 9.70
N LYS A 14 -11.49 0.66 9.24
CA LYS A 14 -11.63 -0.69 9.83
C LYS A 14 -11.33 -0.72 11.32
N ARG A 15 -10.34 0.05 11.77
CA ARG A 15 -9.96 0.13 13.19
C ARG A 15 -10.92 0.99 13.99
N ILE A 16 -11.43 2.07 13.40
CA ILE A 16 -12.51 2.87 14.01
C ILE A 16 -13.74 1.97 14.23
N VAL A 17 -14.17 1.18 13.24
CA VAL A 17 -15.28 0.23 13.43
C VAL A 17 -15.02 -0.68 14.63
N GLN A 18 -13.85 -1.32 14.68
CA GLN A 18 -13.51 -2.24 15.77
C GLN A 18 -13.53 -1.54 17.13
N ALA A 19 -12.94 -0.35 17.23
CA ALA A 19 -12.88 0.40 18.47
C ALA A 19 -14.26 0.90 18.93
N LEU A 20 -15.11 1.34 18.00
CA LEU A 20 -16.49 1.74 18.30
C LEU A 20 -17.33 0.56 18.80
N LEU A 21 -17.21 -0.61 18.17
CA LEU A 21 -17.91 -1.81 18.61
C LEU A 21 -17.45 -2.27 20.00
N LEU A 22 -16.13 -2.23 20.27
CA LEU A 22 -15.57 -2.54 21.59
C LEU A 22 -16.01 -1.54 22.67
N ALA A 23 -16.25 -0.27 22.29
CA ALA A 23 -16.81 0.76 23.16
C ALA A 23 -18.33 0.63 23.37
N GLY A 24 -18.97 -0.42 22.82
CA GLY A 24 -20.41 -0.66 22.96
C GLY A 24 -21.28 0.23 22.07
N HIS A 25 -20.72 0.85 21.03
CA HIS A 25 -21.48 1.62 20.05
C HIS A 25 -22.00 0.75 18.92
N GLU A 26 -23.10 1.20 18.32
CA GLU A 26 -23.65 0.60 17.11
C GLU A 26 -23.05 1.31 15.90
N VAL A 27 -22.54 0.55 14.92
CA VAL A 27 -21.83 1.14 13.78
C VAL A 27 -22.51 0.76 12.46
N ILE A 28 -23.04 1.75 11.75
CA ILE A 28 -23.46 1.63 10.35
C ILE A 28 -22.24 1.86 9.47
N GLN A 29 -21.81 0.83 8.74
CA GLN A 29 -20.66 0.91 7.85
C GLN A 29 -21.12 1.27 6.44
N VAL A 30 -20.68 2.42 5.94
CA VAL A 30 -20.89 2.78 4.54
C VAL A 30 -19.85 2.09 3.68
N ARG A 31 -20.30 1.31 2.70
CA ARG A 31 -19.44 0.55 1.78
C ARG A 31 -19.82 0.84 0.34
N ARG A 32 -18.81 0.84 -0.54
CA ARG A 32 -19.03 0.89 -1.99
C ARG A 32 -19.29 -0.50 -2.52
N ARG A 33 -20.16 -0.61 -3.52
CA ARG A 33 -20.32 -1.84 -4.29
C ARG A 33 -19.04 -2.15 -5.06
N ALA A 34 -18.56 -3.38 -4.97
CA ALA A 34 -17.40 -3.81 -5.72
C ALA A 34 -17.75 -3.88 -7.21
N SER A 35 -17.12 -3.06 -8.04
CA SER A 35 -17.20 -3.17 -9.50
C SER A 35 -16.43 -4.42 -9.95
N GLY A 36 -17.08 -5.59 -9.97
CA GLY A 36 -16.44 -6.83 -10.44
C GLY A 36 -17.09 -8.15 -10.01
N THR A 37 -18.00 -8.15 -9.04
CA THR A 37 -18.84 -9.33 -8.75
C THR A 37 -20.07 -9.27 -9.65
N GLY A 38 -20.06 -10.01 -10.75
CA GLY A 38 -21.17 -10.06 -11.70
C GLY A 38 -22.48 -10.38 -11.01
N ASN A 39 -23.55 -9.65 -11.37
CA ASN A 39 -24.99 -9.85 -11.09
C ASN A 39 -25.45 -10.40 -9.72
N GLY A 40 -24.57 -10.54 -8.74
CA GLY A 40 -24.90 -10.88 -7.37
C GLY A 40 -25.63 -9.69 -6.78
N GLN A 41 -26.91 -9.89 -6.48
CA GLN A 41 -27.62 -9.05 -5.54
C GLN A 41 -26.74 -8.89 -4.31
N TRP A 42 -26.43 -7.65 -3.94
CA TRP A 42 -25.87 -7.39 -2.63
C TRP A 42 -26.99 -7.70 -1.66
N GLU A 43 -27.09 -8.94 -1.20
CA GLU A 43 -27.94 -9.26 -0.07
C GLU A 43 -27.36 -8.46 1.10
N GLN A 44 -28.09 -7.43 1.52
CA GLN A 44 -27.85 -6.74 2.79
C GLN A 44 -28.19 -7.73 3.92
N THR A 45 -27.37 -8.77 4.06
CA THR A 45 -27.49 -9.76 5.14
C THR A 45 -27.18 -9.14 6.50
N ASN A 46 -26.49 -7.99 6.50
CA ASN A 46 -26.22 -7.21 7.70
C ASN A 46 -26.90 -5.83 7.60
N PRO A 47 -27.93 -5.54 8.43
CA PRO A 47 -28.63 -4.26 8.42
C PRO A 47 -27.74 -3.07 8.81
N ARG A 48 -26.53 -3.33 9.34
CA ARG A 48 -25.53 -2.30 9.68
C ARG A 48 -24.49 -2.07 8.58
N GLN A 49 -24.77 -2.51 7.35
CA GLN A 49 -23.96 -2.19 6.18
C GLN A 49 -24.83 -1.57 5.10
N ILE A 50 -24.54 -0.31 4.76
CA ILE A 50 -25.28 0.41 3.73
C ILE A 50 -24.37 0.72 2.54
N GLU A 51 -24.97 0.78 1.36
CA GLU A 51 -24.27 1.22 0.15
C GLU A 51 -24.10 2.75 0.20
N GLY A 52 -22.91 3.22 -0.19
CA GLY A 52 -22.68 4.64 -0.45
C GLY A 52 -21.35 4.89 -1.15
N ASP A 53 -21.36 5.82 -2.11
CA ASP A 53 -20.21 6.21 -2.91
C ASP A 53 -20.20 7.72 -3.16
N PHE A 54 -19.21 8.44 -2.65
CA PHE A 54 -19.07 9.89 -2.83
C PHE A 54 -18.87 10.33 -4.29
N SER A 55 -18.53 9.42 -5.21
CA SER A 55 -18.55 9.74 -6.64
C SER A 55 -19.96 9.79 -7.24
N ARG A 56 -20.98 9.28 -6.53
CA ARG A 56 -22.36 9.17 -6.99
C ARG A 56 -23.34 9.93 -6.09
N ASP A 57 -23.20 9.76 -4.78
CA ASP A 57 -24.05 10.37 -3.75
C ASP A 57 -23.56 11.80 -3.45
N GLN A 58 -23.86 12.73 -4.36
CA GLN A 58 -23.36 14.12 -4.36
C GLN A 58 -24.41 15.15 -3.94
N GLN A 59 -25.61 14.72 -3.54
CA GLN A 59 -26.68 15.60 -3.05
C GLN A 59 -27.09 15.21 -1.63
N ALA A 60 -27.53 16.18 -0.83
CA ALA A 60 -27.98 15.91 0.54
C ALA A 60 -29.11 14.86 0.58
N SER A 61 -30.03 14.90 -0.39
CA SER A 61 -31.12 13.92 -0.53
C SER A 61 -30.66 12.46 -0.64
N ASP A 62 -29.43 12.22 -1.14
CA ASP A 62 -28.88 10.86 -1.28
C ASP A 62 -28.59 10.22 0.09
N TRP A 63 -28.40 11.05 1.12
CA TRP A 63 -27.95 10.65 2.46
C TRP A 63 -29.02 10.76 3.55
N VAL A 64 -30.03 11.63 3.42
CA VAL A 64 -31.02 11.92 4.47
C VAL A 64 -31.66 10.65 5.05
N GLU A 65 -32.17 9.76 4.21
CA GLU A 65 -32.81 8.51 4.66
C GLU A 65 -31.80 7.57 5.36
N ARG A 66 -30.54 7.57 4.92
CA ARG A 66 -29.46 6.76 5.49
C ARG A 66 -29.00 7.25 6.87
N LEU A 67 -29.33 8.50 7.21
CA LEU A 67 -28.97 9.15 8.47
C LEU A 67 -30.08 9.07 9.53
N ARG A 68 -31.23 8.45 9.22
CA ARG A 68 -32.35 8.34 10.16
C ARG A 68 -31.91 7.63 11.44
N GLY A 69 -32.05 8.31 12.58
CA GLY A 69 -31.70 7.78 13.90
C GLY A 69 -30.19 7.76 14.21
N VAL A 70 -29.34 8.27 13.32
CA VAL A 70 -27.89 8.36 13.55
C VAL A 70 -27.58 9.48 14.55
N ASP A 71 -26.84 9.16 15.61
CA ASP A 71 -26.43 10.15 16.61
C ASP A 71 -25.19 10.93 16.15
N VAL A 72 -24.22 10.22 15.56
CA VAL A 72 -22.92 10.76 15.17
C VAL A 72 -22.49 10.23 13.80
N VAL A 73 -21.94 11.10 12.96
CA VAL A 73 -21.30 10.70 11.71
C VAL A 73 -19.79 10.83 11.82
N VAL A 74 -19.06 9.79 11.46
CA VAL A 74 -17.60 9.82 11.30
C VAL A 74 -17.29 9.69 9.80
N ASN A 75 -16.68 10.70 9.21
CA ASN A 75 -16.25 10.66 7.81
C ASN A 75 -14.76 10.35 7.71
N ALA A 76 -14.42 9.10 7.39
CA ALA A 76 -13.03 8.65 7.17
C ALA A 76 -12.76 8.26 5.71
N ALA A 77 -13.66 8.60 4.80
CA ALA A 77 -13.47 8.37 3.37
C ALA A 77 -12.51 9.42 2.76
N GLY A 78 -11.60 8.93 1.93
CA GLY A 78 -10.62 9.74 1.24
C GLY A 78 -9.76 8.92 0.29
N ILE A 79 -9.14 9.62 -0.65
CA ILE A 79 -8.18 9.06 -1.62
C ILE A 79 -6.90 9.89 -1.57
N LEU A 80 -5.74 9.26 -1.74
CA LEU A 80 -4.48 10.00 -1.87
C LEU A 80 -4.16 10.36 -3.33
N ARG A 81 -4.79 9.67 -4.28
CA ARG A 81 -4.55 9.81 -5.72
C ARG A 81 -5.86 9.62 -6.47
N GLU A 82 -6.03 10.38 -7.54
CA GLU A 82 -7.19 10.27 -8.42
C GLU A 82 -7.09 9.01 -9.31
N SER A 83 -8.25 8.49 -9.69
CA SER A 83 -8.37 7.39 -10.65
C SER A 83 -9.60 7.62 -11.52
N ALA A 84 -9.73 6.88 -12.63
CA ALA A 84 -10.94 6.97 -13.47
C ALA A 84 -12.21 6.78 -12.62
N GLY A 85 -13.09 7.79 -12.64
CA GLY A 85 -14.33 7.85 -11.86
C GLY A 85 -14.17 8.21 -10.37
N ARG A 86 -12.99 8.65 -9.93
CA ARG A 86 -12.72 9.09 -8.54
C ARG A 86 -11.76 10.27 -8.53
N THR A 87 -12.33 11.47 -8.52
CA THR A 87 -11.58 12.72 -8.42
C THR A 87 -11.53 13.21 -6.98
N PHE A 88 -10.59 14.09 -6.66
CA PHE A 88 -10.56 14.78 -5.37
C PHE A 88 -11.80 15.67 -5.19
N ALA A 89 -12.28 16.30 -6.27
CA ALA A 89 -13.49 17.11 -6.22
C ALA A 89 -14.72 16.30 -5.78
N ASP A 90 -14.86 15.07 -6.29
CA ASP A 90 -15.98 14.21 -5.92
C ASP A 90 -15.84 13.66 -4.50
N VAL A 91 -14.68 13.06 -4.19
CA VAL A 91 -14.49 12.26 -2.97
C VAL A 91 -14.13 13.11 -1.74
N HIS A 92 -13.46 14.26 -1.93
CA HIS A 92 -13.06 15.12 -0.81
C HIS A 92 -13.94 16.35 -0.64
N VAL A 93 -14.67 16.78 -1.68
CA VAL A 93 -15.47 18.01 -1.62
C VAL A 93 -16.96 17.68 -1.72
N ARG A 94 -17.45 17.34 -2.93
CA ARG A 94 -18.90 17.22 -3.20
C ARG A 94 -19.59 16.18 -2.32
N GLY A 95 -19.08 14.94 -2.28
CA GLY A 95 -19.67 13.87 -1.49
C GLY A 95 -19.69 14.17 0.02
N PRO A 96 -18.56 14.58 0.63
CA PRO A 96 -18.54 15.03 2.02
C PRO A 96 -19.47 16.21 2.30
N CYS A 97 -19.50 17.26 1.48
CA CYS A 97 -20.40 18.40 1.67
C CYS A 97 -21.88 17.95 1.65
N ALA A 98 -22.26 17.13 0.68
CA ALA A 98 -23.60 16.56 0.60
C ALA A 98 -23.98 15.75 1.85
N LEU A 99 -23.05 14.94 2.37
CA LEU A 99 -23.23 14.21 3.62
C LEU A 99 -23.43 15.16 4.81
N PHE A 100 -22.64 16.24 4.89
CA PHE A 100 -22.74 17.20 6.00
C PHE A 100 -24.03 18.01 5.98
N GLU A 101 -24.46 18.47 4.80
CA GLU A 101 -25.76 19.11 4.62
C GLU A 101 -26.90 18.15 5.01
N ALA A 102 -26.81 16.88 4.61
CA ALA A 102 -27.78 15.87 5.02
C ALA A 102 -27.78 15.61 6.54
N CYS A 103 -26.64 15.73 7.22
CA CYS A 103 -26.56 15.65 8.67
C CYS A 103 -27.39 16.75 9.34
N VAL A 104 -27.36 17.97 8.81
CA VAL A 104 -28.20 19.08 9.29
C VAL A 104 -29.68 18.75 9.10
N LEU A 105 -30.06 18.29 7.90
CA LEU A 105 -31.45 17.96 7.56
C LEU A 105 -32.01 16.79 8.39
N ALA A 106 -31.18 15.79 8.68
CA ALA A 106 -31.56 14.61 9.47
C ALA A 106 -31.47 14.82 10.99
N GLY A 107 -30.99 15.98 11.45
CA GLY A 107 -30.85 16.28 12.89
C GLY A 107 -29.69 15.55 13.58
N VAL A 108 -28.66 15.16 12.84
CA VAL A 108 -27.45 14.55 13.39
C VAL A 108 -26.71 15.61 14.22
N ARG A 109 -26.43 15.29 15.49
CA ARG A 109 -25.91 16.28 16.45
C ARG A 109 -24.42 16.57 16.26
N ARG A 110 -23.67 15.57 15.80
CA ARG A 110 -22.21 15.65 15.68
C ARG A 110 -21.65 15.01 14.42
N VAL A 111 -20.66 15.68 13.83
CA VAL A 111 -19.86 15.17 12.72
C VAL A 111 -18.37 15.23 13.06
N VAL A 112 -17.69 14.09 12.92
CA VAL A 112 -16.23 13.98 13.02
C VAL A 112 -15.67 13.74 11.63
N GLN A 113 -15.03 14.75 11.05
CA GLN A 113 -14.39 14.71 9.75
C GLN A 113 -12.91 14.35 9.89
N VAL A 114 -12.48 13.25 9.28
CA VAL A 114 -11.06 12.92 9.19
C VAL A 114 -10.47 13.61 7.96
N SER A 115 -9.70 14.65 8.22
CA SER A 115 -8.95 15.44 7.24
C SER A 115 -7.49 14.99 7.14
N ALA A 116 -6.58 15.93 6.89
CA ALA A 116 -5.13 15.72 6.88
C ALA A 116 -4.41 16.94 7.47
N LEU A 117 -3.30 16.71 8.16
CA LEU A 117 -2.44 17.78 8.64
C LEU A 117 -1.90 18.60 7.44
N GLY A 118 -1.99 19.93 7.52
CA GLY A 118 -1.65 20.83 6.41
C GLY A 118 -2.82 21.19 5.47
N ALA A 119 -4.01 20.61 5.67
CA ALA A 119 -5.27 21.07 5.06
C ALA A 119 -5.80 22.36 5.74
N ASP A 120 -4.98 23.40 5.70
CA ASP A 120 -5.18 24.68 6.39
C ASP A 120 -5.02 25.87 5.42
N ARG A 121 -4.94 27.09 5.96
CA ARG A 121 -4.78 28.31 5.15
C ARG A 121 -3.52 28.31 4.28
N ALA A 122 -2.48 27.56 4.65
CA ALA A 122 -1.23 27.41 3.93
C ALA A 122 -1.19 26.15 3.03
N ALA A 123 -2.35 25.50 2.77
CA ALA A 123 -2.45 24.40 1.82
C ALA A 123 -2.01 24.81 0.41
N CYS A 124 -1.03 24.09 -0.15
CA CYS A 124 -0.54 24.30 -1.52
C CYS A 124 -0.79 23.09 -2.43
N SER A 125 -0.90 21.88 -1.87
CA SER A 125 -1.15 20.67 -2.67
C SER A 125 -2.64 20.55 -2.99
N VAL A 126 -2.96 20.03 -4.18
CA VAL A 126 -4.34 19.76 -4.60
C VAL A 126 -5.06 18.88 -3.58
N TYR A 127 -4.35 17.90 -3.03
CA TYR A 127 -4.85 17.04 -1.95
C TYR A 127 -5.27 17.85 -0.72
N HIS A 128 -4.40 18.69 -0.15
CA HIS A 128 -4.72 19.50 1.03
C HIS A 128 -5.80 20.54 0.76
N LEU A 129 -5.77 21.18 -0.42
CA LEU A 129 -6.79 22.14 -0.83
C LEU A 129 -8.18 21.49 -0.93
N SER A 130 -8.26 20.28 -1.50
CA SER A 130 -9.52 19.55 -1.61
C SER A 130 -10.09 19.14 -0.25
N LYS A 131 -9.25 18.65 0.68
CA LYS A 131 -9.68 18.31 2.04
C LYS A 131 -10.12 19.55 2.81
N ARG A 132 -9.37 20.65 2.70
CA ARG A 132 -9.72 21.92 3.33
C ARG A 132 -11.09 22.44 2.87
N ALA A 133 -11.44 22.32 1.60
CA ALA A 133 -12.71 22.83 1.09
C ALA A 133 -13.92 22.23 1.81
N ALA A 134 -13.93 20.91 2.03
CA ALA A 134 -14.99 20.25 2.82
C ALA A 134 -14.89 20.57 4.31
N ASP A 135 -13.69 20.69 4.86
CA ASP A 135 -13.51 21.06 6.26
C ASP A 135 -14.05 22.46 6.55
N ASP A 136 -13.73 23.44 5.69
CA ASP A 136 -14.21 24.82 5.80
C ASP A 136 -15.73 24.85 5.69
N HIS A 137 -16.32 24.12 4.74
CA HIS A 137 -17.77 24.01 4.60
C HIS A 137 -18.44 23.40 5.84
N LEU A 138 -17.92 22.28 6.36
CA LEU A 138 -18.46 21.63 7.56
C LEU A 138 -18.52 22.60 8.75
N LEU A 139 -17.48 23.42 8.93
CA LEU A 139 -17.39 24.37 10.03
C LEU A 139 -18.34 25.57 9.89
N THR A 140 -18.99 25.76 8.73
CA THR A 140 -20.05 26.77 8.55
C THR A 140 -21.44 26.27 8.92
N LEU A 141 -21.61 24.96 9.10
CA LEU A 141 -22.93 24.36 9.32
C LEU A 141 -23.37 24.45 10.79
N PRO A 142 -24.67 24.53 11.07
CA PRO A 142 -25.20 24.65 12.42
C PRO A 142 -25.25 23.30 13.17
N LEU A 143 -24.12 22.60 13.27
CA LEU A 143 -23.97 21.34 14.02
C LEU A 143 -22.65 21.28 14.78
N SER A 144 -22.51 20.33 15.72
CA SER A 144 -21.23 20.12 16.43
C SER A 144 -20.22 19.43 15.49
N ALA A 145 -19.30 20.20 14.91
CA ALA A 145 -18.31 19.69 13.98
C ALA A 145 -16.91 19.60 14.60
N VAL A 146 -16.22 18.49 14.35
CA VAL A 146 -14.80 18.33 14.64
C VAL A 146 -14.06 17.90 13.38
N VAL A 147 -13.11 18.70 12.95
CA VAL A 147 -12.20 18.39 11.84
C VAL A 147 -10.88 17.88 12.41
N VAL A 148 -10.68 16.58 12.31
CA VAL A 148 -9.49 15.89 12.79
C VAL A 148 -8.42 15.93 11.71
N GLN A 149 -7.25 16.49 12.02
CA GLN A 149 -6.13 16.63 11.09
C GLN A 149 -4.98 15.72 11.52
N PRO A 150 -5.05 14.41 11.19
CA PRO A 150 -3.98 13.50 11.51
C PRO A 150 -2.72 13.82 10.71
N SER A 151 -1.60 13.73 11.41
CA SER A 151 -0.26 13.58 10.85
C SER A 151 -0.11 12.26 10.10
N LEU A 152 1.12 11.94 9.68
CA LEU A 152 1.47 10.65 9.11
C LEU A 152 1.09 9.50 10.05
N LEU A 153 0.01 8.79 9.70
CA LEU A 153 -0.43 7.62 10.46
C LEU A 153 0.49 6.42 10.18
N PHE A 154 1.00 5.82 11.26
CA PHE A 154 1.85 4.64 11.22
C PHE A 154 1.17 3.46 11.90
N GLY A 155 1.13 2.32 11.22
CA GLY A 155 0.67 1.06 11.82
C GLY A 155 0.48 -0.06 10.81
N PRO A 156 0.22 -1.30 11.27
CA PRO A 156 0.14 -2.48 10.43
C PRO A 156 -0.90 -2.38 9.30
N GLY A 157 -0.51 -2.67 8.06
CA GLY A 157 -1.41 -2.54 6.89
C GLY A 157 -1.58 -1.11 6.37
N GLY A 158 -0.88 -0.13 6.93
CA GLY A 158 -0.77 1.22 6.38
C GLY A 158 0.28 1.30 5.28
N ALA A 159 -0.04 2.00 4.19
CA ALA A 159 0.89 2.17 3.05
C ALA A 159 2.18 2.90 3.47
N SER A 160 2.04 3.98 4.25
CA SER A 160 3.16 4.74 4.80
C SER A 160 4.05 3.88 5.71
N ALA A 161 3.44 3.09 6.60
CA ALA A 161 4.20 2.21 7.49
C ALA A 161 5.00 1.17 6.72
N SER A 162 4.40 0.56 5.68
CA SER A 162 5.08 -0.38 4.79
C SER A 162 6.28 0.27 4.07
N LEU A 163 6.07 1.47 3.50
CA LEU A 163 7.13 2.22 2.82
C LEU A 163 8.30 2.55 3.76
N PHE A 164 8.03 3.21 4.88
CA PHE A 164 9.10 3.66 5.77
C PHE A 164 9.81 2.50 6.46
N SER A 165 9.11 1.40 6.76
CA SER A 165 9.74 0.18 7.27
C SER A 165 10.65 -0.45 6.22
N MET A 166 10.22 -0.54 4.96
CA MET A 166 11.05 -1.02 3.85
C MET A 166 12.31 -0.16 3.68
N LEU A 167 12.17 1.18 3.67
CA LEU A 167 13.30 2.10 3.57
C LEU A 167 14.26 1.95 4.76
N ALA A 168 13.74 1.83 5.98
CA ALA A 168 14.53 1.60 7.19
C ALA A 168 15.29 0.26 7.18
N ALA A 169 14.76 -0.74 6.44
CA ALA A 169 15.35 -2.07 6.30
C ALA A 169 16.40 -2.19 5.18
N LEU A 170 16.61 -1.14 4.38
CA LEU A 170 17.67 -1.14 3.36
C LEU A 170 19.07 -1.16 4.01
N PRO A 171 20.08 -1.77 3.37
CA PRO A 171 21.46 -1.71 3.84
C PRO A 171 22.04 -0.29 3.78
N VAL A 172 21.62 0.48 2.77
CA VAL A 172 21.91 1.91 2.60
C VAL A 172 20.58 2.63 2.44
N ILE A 173 20.30 3.60 3.31
CA ILE A 173 19.02 4.30 3.35
C ILE A 173 19.13 5.57 2.49
N PRO A 174 18.48 5.64 1.32
CA PRO A 174 18.42 6.87 0.56
C PRO A 174 17.49 7.86 1.27
N VAL A 175 17.94 9.12 1.42
CA VAL A 175 17.11 10.21 1.94
C VAL A 175 17.17 11.41 0.99
N PRO A 176 16.03 12.08 0.72
CA PRO A 176 16.04 13.32 -0.06
C PRO A 176 16.86 14.42 0.62
N ASP A 177 17.74 15.06 -0.14
CA ASP A 177 18.77 15.97 0.33
C ASP A 177 19.55 15.38 1.51
N ARG A 178 19.36 15.91 2.72
CA ARG A 178 19.99 15.39 3.96
C ARG A 178 18.98 14.72 4.90
N GLY A 179 17.74 14.51 4.44
CA GLY A 179 16.65 13.94 5.23
C GLY A 179 16.21 14.85 6.37
N GLN A 180 16.31 16.18 6.20
CA GLN A 180 16.00 17.20 7.20
C GLN A 180 14.50 17.55 7.27
N GLN A 181 13.70 17.01 6.35
CA GLN A 181 12.26 17.25 6.32
C GLN A 181 11.62 16.74 7.62
N MET A 182 10.85 17.60 8.29
CA MET A 182 10.32 17.31 9.61
C MET A 182 9.00 16.56 9.51
N ILE A 183 8.88 15.46 10.27
CA ILE A 183 7.68 14.63 10.35
C ILE A 183 7.39 14.25 11.81
N GLN A 184 6.12 14.15 12.17
CA GLN A 184 5.68 13.82 13.52
C GLN A 184 4.63 12.70 13.47
N PRO A 185 5.05 11.46 13.18
CA PRO A 185 4.14 10.36 12.92
C PRO A 185 3.35 9.95 14.16
N LEU A 186 2.07 9.63 13.97
CA LEU A 186 1.17 9.16 15.01
C LEU A 186 0.85 7.68 14.81
N HIS A 187 0.88 6.89 15.89
CA HIS A 187 0.45 5.50 15.81
C HIS A 187 -1.05 5.41 15.52
N VAL A 188 -1.46 4.50 14.64
CA VAL A 188 -2.86 4.39 14.21
C VAL A 188 -3.81 4.08 15.36
N ASP A 189 -3.39 3.27 16.34
CA ASP A 189 -4.23 2.94 17.49
C ASP A 189 -4.51 4.16 18.37
N ASP A 190 -3.51 5.05 18.52
CA ASP A 190 -3.69 6.30 19.25
C ASP A 190 -4.58 7.26 18.47
N ALA A 191 -4.42 7.34 17.15
CA ALA A 191 -5.34 8.10 16.31
C ALA A 191 -6.79 7.62 16.44
N VAL A 192 -7.00 6.30 16.49
CA VAL A 192 -8.33 5.70 16.67
C VAL A 192 -8.90 6.02 18.05
N ARG A 193 -8.10 5.87 19.12
CA ARG A 193 -8.52 6.24 20.48
C ARG A 193 -8.90 7.72 20.57
N ALA A 194 -8.10 8.61 19.99
CA ALA A 194 -8.40 10.03 19.95
C ALA A 194 -9.68 10.34 19.16
N ILE A 195 -9.90 9.69 18.00
CA ILE A 195 -11.13 9.84 17.22
C ILE A 195 -12.35 9.34 18.01
N VAL A 196 -12.25 8.21 18.71
CA VAL A 196 -13.34 7.69 19.57
C VAL A 196 -13.64 8.66 20.71
N ALA A 197 -12.62 9.27 21.33
CA ALA A 197 -12.80 10.28 22.37
C ALA A 197 -13.56 11.53 21.87
N LEU A 198 -13.40 11.88 20.58
CA LEU A 198 -14.08 13.02 19.96
C LEU A 198 -15.57 12.81 19.69
N LEU A 199 -16.11 11.60 19.90
CA LEU A 199 -17.55 11.37 19.79
C LEU A 199 -18.32 11.96 20.97
N ARG A 200 -17.66 12.20 22.12
CA ARG A 200 -18.29 12.67 23.36
C ARG A 200 -18.83 14.09 23.24
N GLU A 201 -19.93 14.39 23.95
CA GLU A 201 -20.59 15.70 23.95
C GLU A 201 -19.69 16.87 24.35
N ASP A 202 -18.76 16.64 25.27
CA ASP A 202 -17.77 17.59 25.78
C ASP A 202 -16.52 17.74 24.89
N ALA A 203 -16.45 17.04 23.75
CA ALA A 203 -15.30 17.12 22.85
C ALA A 203 -15.17 18.53 22.23
N PRO A 204 -13.93 19.00 21.99
CA PRO A 204 -13.69 20.30 21.40
C PRO A 204 -14.27 20.37 19.97
N ALA A 205 -14.96 21.45 19.65
CA ALA A 205 -15.38 21.77 18.29
C ALA A 205 -14.24 22.45 17.52
N GLY A 206 -14.30 22.39 16.18
CA GLY A 206 -13.31 23.03 15.31
C GLY A 206 -12.25 22.07 14.79
N ARG A 207 -11.04 22.59 14.56
CA ARG A 207 -9.92 21.83 13.99
C ARG A 207 -9.04 21.27 15.11
N VAL A 208 -8.72 19.99 15.04
CA VAL A 208 -7.90 19.28 16.02
C VAL A 208 -6.77 18.55 15.31
N GLU A 209 -5.53 18.96 15.59
CA GLU A 209 -4.34 18.28 15.07
C GLU A 209 -4.07 17.00 15.85
N LEU A 210 -3.93 15.88 15.14
CA LEU A 210 -3.54 14.60 15.74
C LEU A 210 -2.11 14.22 15.32
N VAL A 211 -1.16 14.47 16.20
CA VAL A 211 0.27 14.33 15.93
C VAL A 211 0.94 13.42 16.95
N GLY A 212 2.04 12.77 16.54
CA GLY A 212 2.88 12.01 17.46
C GLY A 212 3.52 12.88 18.55
N PRO A 213 4.18 12.27 19.55
CA PRO A 213 4.69 13.02 20.71
C PRO A 213 5.87 13.94 20.37
N THR A 214 6.58 13.69 19.28
CA THR A 214 7.82 14.42 18.96
C THR A 214 8.03 14.51 17.45
N ALA A 215 8.36 15.72 16.99
CA ALA A 215 8.78 15.95 15.61
C ALA A 215 10.23 15.45 15.41
N LEU A 216 10.44 14.70 14.33
CA LEU A 216 11.72 14.12 13.94
C LEU A 216 12.04 14.52 12.50
N SER A 217 13.33 14.63 12.17
CA SER A 217 13.71 14.65 10.77
C SER A 217 13.42 13.29 10.12
N LEU A 218 13.16 13.25 8.82
CA LEU A 218 12.94 12.00 8.08
C LEU A 218 14.09 11.01 8.31
N LYS A 219 15.33 11.50 8.31
CA LYS A 219 16.50 10.70 8.65
C LYS A 219 16.39 10.11 10.04
N ALA A 220 16.09 10.92 11.06
CA ALA A 220 15.97 10.44 12.44
C ALA A 220 14.85 9.42 12.58
N PHE A 221 13.69 9.66 11.97
CA PHE A 221 12.58 8.72 11.97
C PHE A 221 12.95 7.36 11.37
N LEU A 222 13.59 7.33 10.20
CA LEU A 222 14.03 6.08 9.56
C LEU A 222 15.04 5.31 10.42
N LEU A 223 15.95 6.02 11.09
CA LEU A 223 16.91 5.40 12.01
C LEU A 223 16.22 4.86 13.28
N THR A 224 15.24 5.58 13.83
CA THR A 224 14.42 5.10 14.94
C THR A 224 13.66 3.84 14.57
N LEU A 225 12.98 3.82 13.41
CA LEU A 225 12.29 2.62 12.92
C LEU A 225 13.26 1.45 12.73
N ARG A 226 14.44 1.70 12.17
CA ARG A 226 15.47 0.68 11.98
C ARG A 226 15.89 0.05 13.30
N GLN A 227 16.10 0.87 14.34
CA GLN A 227 16.41 0.40 15.68
C GLN A 227 15.26 -0.40 16.28
N SER A 228 14.00 0.06 16.14
CA SER A 228 12.82 -0.67 16.62
C SER A 228 12.60 -2.00 15.89
N LEU A 229 13.02 -2.09 14.62
CA LEU A 229 13.06 -3.35 13.89
C LEU A 229 14.19 -4.27 14.38
N GLY A 230 15.10 -3.79 15.25
CA GLY A 230 16.27 -4.52 15.74
C GLY A 230 17.33 -4.78 14.67
N LEU A 231 17.42 -3.89 13.68
CA LEU A 231 18.50 -3.88 12.69
C LEU A 231 19.68 -3.05 13.21
N GLY A 232 20.90 -3.41 12.80
CA GLY A 232 22.12 -2.68 13.18
C GLY A 232 22.21 -1.30 12.53
N VAL A 233 23.37 -0.64 12.59
CA VAL A 233 23.55 0.70 11.98
C VAL A 233 23.46 0.63 10.45
N ALA A 234 22.88 1.66 9.81
CA ALA A 234 22.88 1.83 8.35
C ALA A 234 23.62 3.11 7.94
N LYS A 235 24.20 3.08 6.74
CA LYS A 235 24.69 4.28 6.07
C LYS A 235 23.49 5.02 5.47
N VAL A 236 23.44 6.33 5.69
CA VAL A 236 22.43 7.20 5.08
C VAL A 236 23.05 7.85 3.86
N LEU A 237 22.42 7.67 2.70
CA LEU A 237 22.85 8.25 1.43
C LEU A 237 22.00 9.49 1.11
N PRO A 238 22.57 10.69 1.17
CA PRO A 238 21.87 11.89 0.71
C PRO A 238 21.67 11.85 -0.80
N VAL A 239 20.44 12.09 -1.27
CA VAL A 239 20.08 12.14 -2.69
C VAL A 239 19.69 13.58 -3.03
N PRO A 240 20.43 14.29 -3.89
CA PRO A 240 20.13 15.68 -4.25
C PRO A 240 18.69 15.89 -4.73
N ALA A 241 18.04 16.97 -4.30
CA ALA A 241 16.67 17.32 -4.65
C ALA A 241 16.37 17.18 -6.15
N GLY A 242 17.25 17.67 -7.04
CA GLY A 242 17.01 17.57 -8.49
C GLY A 242 16.89 16.13 -9.03
N LEU A 243 17.58 15.16 -8.42
CA LEU A 243 17.40 13.75 -8.77
C LEU A 243 16.09 13.19 -8.21
N VAL A 244 15.69 13.65 -7.01
CA VAL A 244 14.40 13.29 -6.41
C VAL A 244 13.26 13.87 -7.24
N ASP A 245 13.37 15.11 -7.71
CA ASP A 245 12.42 15.79 -8.59
C ASP A 245 12.26 15.03 -9.90
N LEU A 246 13.38 14.67 -10.54
CA LEU A 246 13.38 13.88 -11.77
C LEU A 246 12.71 12.51 -11.57
N ALA A 247 13.05 11.83 -10.47
CA ALA A 247 12.46 10.54 -10.13
C ALA A 247 10.95 10.66 -9.85
N ALA A 248 10.53 11.68 -9.11
CA ALA A 248 9.14 11.96 -8.79
C ALA A 248 8.32 12.34 -10.04
N TRP A 249 8.92 13.12 -10.95
CA TRP A 249 8.34 13.45 -12.25
C TRP A 249 8.17 12.20 -13.12
N GLY A 250 9.21 11.38 -13.28
CA GLY A 250 9.12 10.15 -14.06
C GLY A 250 8.16 9.12 -13.46
N ALA A 251 8.04 9.10 -12.12
CA ALA A 251 7.10 8.25 -11.41
C ALA A 251 5.64 8.74 -11.47
N SER A 252 5.40 10.02 -11.77
CA SER A 252 4.04 10.59 -11.87
C SER A 252 3.17 9.87 -12.91
N TRP A 253 3.78 9.31 -13.96
CA TRP A 253 3.08 8.53 -14.99
C TRP A 253 2.62 7.15 -14.49
N ARG A 254 3.19 6.64 -13.40
CA ARG A 254 2.78 5.36 -12.79
C ARG A 254 1.63 5.59 -11.81
N ARG A 255 0.51 4.91 -12.03
CA ARG A 255 -0.70 4.99 -11.19
C ARG A 255 -0.51 4.55 -9.72
N ASN A 256 0.60 3.91 -9.37
CA ASN A 256 0.91 3.42 -8.02
C ASN A 256 2.27 3.91 -7.49
N ALA A 257 2.80 5.03 -8.02
CA ALA A 257 4.04 5.59 -7.51
C ALA A 257 3.86 6.08 -6.06
N VAL A 258 4.76 5.65 -5.18
CA VAL A 258 4.79 6.06 -3.77
C VAL A 258 5.45 7.44 -3.60
N LEU A 259 6.29 7.83 -4.55
CA LEU A 259 6.91 9.15 -4.64
C LEU A 259 6.45 9.79 -5.95
N ASP A 260 5.61 10.81 -5.86
CA ASP A 260 5.24 11.70 -6.96
C ASP A 260 5.47 13.16 -6.52
N SER A 261 5.37 14.10 -7.48
CA SER A 261 5.66 15.52 -7.21
C SER A 261 4.82 16.09 -6.06
N ASN A 262 3.56 15.68 -5.94
CA ASN A 262 2.68 16.12 -4.84
C ASN A 262 3.18 15.62 -3.48
N THR A 263 3.50 14.33 -3.40
CA THR A 263 3.99 13.71 -2.15
C THR A 263 5.36 14.27 -1.76
N TRP A 264 6.20 14.60 -2.74
CA TRP A 264 7.47 15.27 -2.51
C TRP A 264 7.31 16.67 -1.93
N HIS A 265 6.44 17.50 -2.52
CA HIS A 265 6.14 18.83 -1.98
C HIS A 265 5.52 18.77 -0.58
N MET A 266 4.65 17.78 -0.33
CA MET A 266 4.10 17.54 1.01
C MET A 266 5.19 17.20 2.02
N LEU A 267 6.16 16.36 1.63
CA LEU A 267 7.30 16.03 2.48
C LEU A 267 8.19 17.25 2.73
N GLN A 268 8.49 18.07 1.72
CA GLN A 268 9.28 19.30 1.85
C GLN A 268 8.63 20.33 2.80
N ARG A 269 7.30 20.48 2.75
CA ARG A 269 6.56 21.36 3.67
C ARG A 269 6.72 20.94 5.13
N GLY A 270 6.92 19.65 5.38
CA GLY A 270 6.92 19.06 6.71
C GLY A 270 5.51 18.72 7.19
N ASN A 271 5.46 17.85 8.20
CA ASN A 271 4.23 17.29 8.75
C ASN A 271 4.34 17.21 10.28
N THR A 272 4.26 18.38 10.92
CA THR A 272 4.42 18.58 12.37
C THR A 272 3.33 19.52 12.90
N GLY A 273 2.97 19.39 14.17
CA GLY A 273 1.93 20.18 14.83
C GLY A 273 2.05 20.11 16.36
N ASP A 274 1.07 20.65 17.07
CA ASP A 274 1.07 20.67 18.53
C ASP A 274 0.50 19.35 19.11
N PRO A 275 1.29 18.56 19.88
CA PRO A 275 0.81 17.31 20.48
C PRO A 275 -0.15 17.51 21.65
N VAL A 276 -0.37 18.72 22.15
CA VAL A 276 -1.21 18.99 23.33
C VAL A 276 -2.62 18.41 23.14
N ALA A 277 -3.27 18.69 22.01
CA ALA A 277 -4.63 18.19 21.76
C ALA A 277 -4.69 16.66 21.72
N THR A 278 -3.68 16.02 21.11
CA THR A 278 -3.57 14.55 21.08
C THR A 278 -3.41 13.98 22.49
N ARG A 279 -2.55 14.58 23.31
CA ARG A 279 -2.32 14.17 24.70
C ARG A 279 -3.56 14.31 25.56
N VAL A 280 -4.30 15.41 25.41
CA VAL A 280 -5.56 15.65 26.14
C VAL A 280 -6.60 14.59 25.79
N LEU A 281 -6.78 14.27 24.50
CA LEU A 281 -7.76 13.27 24.06
C LEU A 281 -7.41 11.85 24.50
N LEU A 282 -6.12 11.52 24.58
CA LEU A 282 -5.66 10.20 25.02
C LEU A 282 -5.62 10.04 26.54
N GLY A 283 -5.51 11.15 27.29
CA GLY A 283 -5.22 11.17 28.72
C GLY A 283 -3.75 10.88 29.07
N GLU A 284 -2.93 10.56 28.07
CA GLU A 284 -1.52 10.22 28.19
C GLU A 284 -0.74 10.67 26.96
N ALA A 285 0.59 10.60 27.00
CA ALA A 285 1.39 10.93 25.83
C ALA A 285 1.17 9.88 24.71
N PRO A 286 0.98 10.30 23.44
CA PRO A 286 0.89 9.36 22.33
C PRO A 286 2.17 8.54 22.21
N ARG A 287 2.05 7.33 21.66
CA ARG A 287 3.15 6.38 21.50
C ARG A 287 4.28 6.99 20.69
N ALA A 288 5.50 6.90 21.23
CA ALA A 288 6.69 7.36 20.52
C ALA A 288 7.05 6.43 19.34
N PRO A 289 7.68 6.94 18.27
CA PRO A 289 8.09 6.12 17.12
C PRO A 289 8.97 4.92 17.48
N ALA A 290 9.79 5.04 18.53
CA ALA A 290 10.62 3.95 19.03
C ALA A 290 9.81 2.74 19.54
N LEU A 291 8.54 2.96 19.90
CA LEU A 291 7.63 1.96 20.47
C LEU A 291 6.56 1.50 19.47
N PHE A 292 6.63 1.91 18.20
CA PHE A 292 5.65 1.49 17.18
C PHE A 292 5.63 -0.01 16.94
N PHE A 293 6.74 -0.70 17.19
CA PHE A 293 6.80 -2.16 17.19
C PHE A 293 7.05 -2.63 18.61
N SER A 294 6.22 -3.56 19.09
CA SER A 294 6.56 -4.27 20.32
C SER A 294 7.77 -5.17 20.09
N GLN A 295 8.51 -5.49 21.17
CA GLN A 295 9.66 -6.39 21.07
C GLN A 295 9.29 -7.78 20.52
N ALA A 296 8.06 -8.24 20.81
CA ALA A 296 7.54 -9.50 20.30
C ALA A 296 7.23 -9.45 18.78
N GLU A 297 6.78 -8.31 18.27
CA GLU A 297 6.39 -8.16 16.85
C GLU A 297 7.56 -7.73 15.94
N ALA A 298 8.62 -7.14 16.51
CA ALA A 298 9.76 -6.61 15.76
C ALA A 298 10.39 -7.62 14.77
N PRO A 299 10.61 -8.92 15.08
CA PRO A 299 11.15 -9.88 14.12
C PRO A 299 10.26 -10.08 12.89
N MET A 300 8.94 -10.15 13.09
CA MET A 300 7.97 -10.31 12.01
C MET A 300 7.98 -9.09 11.08
N HIS A 301 7.95 -7.89 11.66
CA HIS A 301 8.00 -6.64 10.89
C HIS A 301 9.33 -6.45 10.17
N ARG A 302 10.45 -6.89 10.77
CA ARG A 302 11.77 -6.89 10.13
C ARG A 302 11.76 -7.75 8.87
N LEU A 303 11.27 -8.99 8.98
CA LEU A 303 11.18 -9.90 7.84
C LEU A 303 10.31 -9.31 6.73
N GLN A 304 9.14 -8.77 7.08
CA GLN A 304 8.25 -8.12 6.13
C GLN A 304 8.92 -6.93 5.42
N ALA A 305 9.62 -6.08 6.16
CA ALA A 305 10.31 -4.92 5.62
C ALA A 305 11.49 -5.31 4.70
N GLN A 306 12.23 -6.38 5.02
CA GLN A 306 13.30 -6.90 4.18
C GLN A 306 12.76 -7.53 2.88
N LEU A 307 11.72 -8.36 2.98
CA LEU A 307 11.08 -8.97 1.82
C LEU A 307 10.49 -7.94 0.86
N ALA A 308 10.04 -6.79 1.36
CA ALA A 308 9.48 -5.72 0.55
C ALA A 308 10.46 -5.19 -0.52
N TRP A 309 11.77 -5.17 -0.25
CA TRP A 309 12.80 -4.76 -1.23
C TRP A 309 13.58 -5.93 -1.83
N LEU A 310 13.75 -7.03 -1.10
CA LEU A 310 14.42 -8.24 -1.60
C LEU A 310 13.62 -8.92 -2.72
N LEU A 311 12.29 -9.04 -2.59
CA LEU A 311 11.48 -9.72 -3.61
C LEU A 311 11.50 -9.00 -4.97
N PRO A 312 11.37 -7.67 -5.07
CA PRO A 312 11.65 -6.95 -6.31
C PRO A 312 13.06 -7.23 -6.86
N LEU A 313 14.10 -7.15 -6.01
CA LEU A 313 15.48 -7.37 -6.44
C LEU A 313 15.69 -8.77 -7.04
N LEU A 314 15.16 -9.80 -6.38
CA LEU A 314 15.25 -11.19 -6.83
C LEU A 314 14.51 -11.40 -8.16
N ARG A 315 13.33 -10.76 -8.33
CA ARG A 315 12.59 -10.79 -9.61
C ARG A 315 13.35 -10.11 -10.72
N TRP A 316 13.95 -8.94 -10.46
CA TRP A 316 14.82 -8.25 -11.42
C TRP A 316 16.01 -9.13 -11.80
N SER A 317 16.68 -9.72 -10.82
CA SER A 317 17.80 -10.64 -11.07
C SER A 317 17.39 -11.82 -11.97
N LEU A 318 16.25 -12.45 -11.68
CA LEU A 318 15.74 -13.57 -12.47
C LEU A 318 15.35 -13.13 -13.89
N ALA A 319 14.63 -12.00 -14.03
CA ALA A 319 14.26 -11.45 -15.32
C ALA A 319 15.49 -11.09 -16.16
N THR A 320 16.53 -10.53 -15.54
CA THR A 320 17.80 -10.22 -16.22
C THR A 320 18.45 -11.47 -16.78
N VAL A 321 18.45 -12.60 -16.04
CA VAL A 321 18.99 -13.86 -16.56
C VAL A 321 18.26 -14.27 -17.83
N TRP A 322 16.93 -14.35 -17.81
CA TRP A 322 16.12 -14.75 -18.97
C TRP A 322 16.24 -13.78 -20.17
N ILE A 323 16.22 -12.47 -19.93
CA ILE A 323 16.35 -11.49 -21.01
C ILE A 323 17.76 -11.52 -21.59
N ALA A 324 18.78 -11.64 -20.74
CA ALA A 324 20.16 -11.73 -21.19
C ALA A 324 20.42 -13.03 -21.97
N THR A 325 19.87 -14.18 -21.55
CA THR A 325 20.03 -15.44 -22.30
C THR A 325 19.38 -15.37 -23.68
N ALA A 326 18.22 -14.71 -23.80
CA ALA A 326 17.59 -14.44 -25.09
C ALA A 326 18.48 -13.59 -26.01
N VAL A 327 18.99 -12.45 -25.50
CA VAL A 327 19.85 -11.54 -26.27
C VAL A 327 21.16 -12.22 -26.67
N VAL A 328 21.77 -12.95 -25.74
CA VAL A 328 23.02 -13.68 -26.00
C VAL A 328 22.81 -14.74 -27.07
N SER A 329 21.72 -15.50 -27.00
CA SER A 329 21.44 -16.59 -27.95
C SER A 329 21.14 -16.10 -29.36
N LEU A 330 20.58 -14.90 -29.50
CA LEU A 330 20.19 -14.34 -30.81
C LEU A 330 21.30 -13.52 -31.46
N TRP A 331 22.06 -12.74 -30.68
CA TRP A 331 22.92 -11.68 -31.24
C TRP A 331 24.38 -11.69 -30.78
N VAL A 332 24.71 -12.34 -29.66
CA VAL A 332 26.07 -12.25 -29.09
C VAL A 332 26.87 -13.54 -29.30
N TYR A 333 26.24 -14.69 -28.99
CA TYR A 333 26.90 -15.97 -29.12
C TYR A 333 26.83 -16.45 -30.58
N PRO A 334 27.91 -17.04 -31.13
CA PRO A 334 27.90 -17.51 -32.51
C PRO A 334 26.78 -18.53 -32.76
N VAL A 335 25.85 -18.20 -33.67
CA VAL A 335 24.67 -19.03 -33.97
C VAL A 335 25.07 -20.45 -34.38
N ASP A 336 26.15 -20.59 -35.14
CA ASP A 336 26.66 -21.89 -35.58
C ASP A 336 27.05 -22.79 -34.39
N GLN A 337 27.63 -22.21 -33.34
CA GLN A 337 28.00 -22.95 -32.13
C GLN A 337 26.75 -23.32 -31.31
N SER A 338 25.74 -22.46 -31.24
CA SER A 338 24.45 -22.79 -30.62
C SER A 338 23.73 -23.93 -31.35
N LEU A 339 23.77 -23.93 -32.68
CA LEU A 339 23.20 -24.99 -33.50
C LEU A 339 23.95 -26.32 -33.32
N GLN A 340 25.28 -26.28 -33.19
CA GLN A 340 26.08 -27.47 -32.85
C GLN A 340 25.70 -28.04 -31.48
N LEU A 341 25.47 -27.20 -30.47
CA LEU A 341 25.01 -27.65 -29.15
C LEU A 341 23.63 -28.33 -29.23
N LEU A 342 22.69 -27.77 -30.00
CA LEU A 342 21.38 -28.38 -30.24
C LEU A 342 21.50 -29.75 -30.91
N GLN A 343 22.40 -29.89 -31.90
CA GLN A 343 22.66 -31.17 -32.55
C GLN A 343 23.24 -32.21 -31.57
N ARG A 344 24.15 -31.81 -30.67
CA ARG A 344 24.69 -32.70 -29.62
C ARG A 344 23.62 -33.19 -28.64
N VAL A 345 22.59 -32.39 -28.41
CA VAL A 345 21.41 -32.76 -27.62
C VAL A 345 20.47 -33.72 -28.38
N GLY A 346 20.65 -33.88 -29.70
CA GLY A 346 19.87 -34.76 -30.55
C GLY A 346 18.80 -34.06 -31.38
N ALA A 347 18.86 -32.72 -31.51
CA ALA A 347 17.96 -31.98 -32.37
C ALA A 347 18.32 -32.20 -33.86
N PRO A 348 17.33 -32.52 -34.73
CA PRO A 348 17.57 -32.61 -36.16
C PRO A 348 18.08 -31.28 -36.74
N PRO A 349 19.06 -31.28 -37.68
CA PRO A 349 19.63 -30.06 -38.24
C PRO A 349 18.59 -29.11 -38.84
N ALA A 350 17.55 -29.65 -39.49
CA ALA A 350 16.46 -28.88 -40.08
C ALA A 350 15.63 -28.09 -39.05
N TRP A 351 15.56 -28.58 -37.81
CA TRP A 351 14.82 -27.95 -36.72
C TRP A 351 15.70 -27.01 -35.87
N GLY A 352 17.02 -27.04 -36.03
CA GLY A 352 17.97 -26.28 -35.21
C GLY A 352 17.64 -24.78 -35.12
N PRO A 353 17.49 -24.06 -36.25
CA PRO A 353 17.14 -22.65 -36.22
C PRO A 353 15.80 -22.37 -35.53
N PHE A 354 14.77 -23.16 -35.84
CA PHE A 354 13.46 -23.00 -35.21
C PHE A 354 13.53 -23.18 -33.69
N LEU A 355 14.22 -24.21 -33.21
CA LEU A 355 14.40 -24.48 -31.79
C LEU A 355 15.18 -23.37 -31.09
N LEU A 356 16.24 -22.85 -31.72
CA LEU A 356 17.01 -21.74 -31.17
C LEU A 356 16.17 -20.46 -31.04
N TRP A 357 15.46 -20.06 -32.10
CA TRP A 357 14.62 -18.87 -32.09
C TRP A 357 13.46 -18.98 -31.10
N SER A 358 12.78 -20.14 -31.05
CA SER A 358 11.69 -20.37 -30.11
C SER A 358 12.16 -20.40 -28.65
N ALA A 359 13.32 -21.00 -28.36
CA ALA A 359 13.92 -20.96 -27.03
C ALA A 359 14.27 -19.53 -26.61
N ALA A 360 14.92 -18.75 -27.48
CA ALA A 360 15.28 -17.37 -27.15
C ALA A 360 14.06 -16.46 -26.99
N LEU A 361 13.01 -16.65 -27.80
CA LEU A 361 11.75 -15.92 -27.65
C LEU A 361 11.02 -16.31 -26.36
N LEU A 362 11.05 -17.59 -25.98
CA LEU A 362 10.49 -18.07 -24.71
C LEU A 362 11.22 -17.44 -23.52
N ASP A 363 12.55 -17.40 -23.54
CA ASP A 363 13.36 -16.75 -22.52
C ASP A 363 12.99 -15.27 -22.38
N LEU A 364 12.92 -14.53 -23.50
CA LEU A 364 12.51 -13.12 -23.50
C LEU A 364 11.10 -12.94 -22.92
N ALA A 365 10.15 -13.79 -23.31
CA ALA A 365 8.78 -13.75 -22.82
C ALA A 365 8.71 -14.02 -21.32
N LEU A 366 9.43 -15.03 -20.82
CA LEU A 366 9.50 -15.37 -19.39
C LEU A 366 10.15 -14.26 -18.56
N GLY A 367 11.20 -13.63 -19.08
CA GLY A 367 11.86 -12.51 -18.45
C GLY A 367 10.95 -11.27 -18.34
N ILE A 368 10.25 -10.92 -19.41
CA ILE A 368 9.26 -9.82 -19.39
C ILE A 368 8.09 -10.17 -18.46
N ALA A 369 7.59 -11.40 -18.51
CA ALA A 369 6.51 -11.88 -17.66
C ALA A 369 6.89 -11.86 -16.16
N ALA A 370 8.14 -12.15 -15.81
CA ALA A 370 8.63 -12.07 -14.43
C ALA A 370 8.52 -10.64 -13.85
N LEU A 371 8.56 -9.61 -14.69
CA LEU A 371 8.41 -8.21 -14.31
C LEU A 371 6.95 -7.75 -14.34
N SER A 372 6.17 -8.14 -15.35
CA SER A 372 4.82 -7.63 -15.60
C SER A 372 3.70 -8.49 -14.99
N LEU A 373 3.87 -9.82 -15.01
CA LEU A 373 2.92 -10.82 -14.51
C LEU A 373 3.37 -11.43 -13.19
N HIS A 374 4.12 -10.67 -12.39
CA HIS A 374 4.74 -11.13 -11.14
C HIS A 374 3.76 -11.60 -10.05
N ARG A 375 2.45 -11.46 -10.26
CA ARG A 375 1.39 -11.96 -9.37
C ARG A 375 0.80 -13.30 -9.85
N TRP A 376 1.15 -13.74 -11.05
CA TRP A 376 0.64 -14.96 -11.66
C TRP A 376 1.47 -16.16 -11.20
N ARG A 377 1.03 -16.84 -10.14
CA ARG A 377 1.76 -17.97 -9.52
C ARG A 377 2.23 -19.07 -10.49
N PRO A 378 1.43 -19.50 -11.49
CA PRO A 378 1.86 -20.52 -12.44
C PRO A 378 3.12 -20.14 -13.24
N LEU A 379 3.41 -18.85 -13.40
CA LEU A 379 4.62 -18.37 -14.08
C LEU A 379 5.88 -18.98 -13.49
N TRP A 380 5.99 -18.99 -12.15
CA TRP A 380 7.15 -19.49 -11.45
C TRP A 380 7.31 -21.00 -11.61
N SER A 381 6.19 -21.73 -11.61
CA SER A 381 6.15 -23.17 -11.85
C SER A 381 6.53 -23.52 -13.28
N LEU A 382 6.09 -22.74 -14.28
CA LEU A 382 6.47 -22.92 -15.68
C LEU A 382 7.96 -22.71 -15.89
N GLN A 383 8.55 -21.67 -15.29
CA GLN A 383 10.00 -21.45 -15.34
C GLN A 383 10.76 -22.59 -14.65
N ALA A 384 10.28 -23.07 -13.51
CA ALA A 384 10.92 -24.19 -12.81
C ALA A 384 10.85 -25.48 -13.64
N LEU A 385 9.70 -25.75 -14.27
CA LEU A 385 9.51 -26.90 -15.15
C LEU A 385 10.45 -26.83 -16.36
N LEU A 386 10.59 -25.65 -16.98
CA LEU A 386 11.52 -25.43 -18.08
C LEU A 386 12.96 -25.71 -17.65
N ILE A 387 13.38 -25.19 -16.49
CA ILE A 387 14.72 -25.43 -15.92
C ILE A 387 14.97 -26.91 -15.67
N VAL A 388 14.02 -27.60 -15.04
CA VAL A 388 14.13 -29.05 -14.80
C VAL A 388 14.21 -29.80 -16.13
N PHE A 389 13.36 -29.46 -17.10
CA PHE A 389 13.32 -30.10 -18.41
C PHE A 389 14.67 -30.03 -19.13
N TYR A 390 15.22 -28.82 -19.34
CA TYR A 390 16.50 -28.72 -20.05
C TYR A 390 17.66 -29.28 -19.22
N THR A 391 17.60 -29.22 -17.88
CA THR A 391 18.62 -29.82 -17.01
C THR A 391 18.68 -31.33 -17.18
N VAL A 392 17.52 -32.01 -17.23
CA VAL A 392 17.45 -33.46 -17.47
C VAL A 392 17.99 -33.79 -18.86
N VAL A 393 17.59 -33.05 -19.88
CA VAL A 393 18.04 -33.26 -21.26
C VAL A 393 19.58 -33.11 -21.38
N ILE A 394 20.14 -32.03 -20.84
CA ILE A 394 21.60 -31.82 -20.86
C ILE A 394 22.32 -32.87 -20.01
N THR A 395 21.77 -33.29 -18.88
CA THR A 395 22.39 -34.34 -18.04
C THR A 395 22.50 -35.67 -18.79
N LEU A 396 21.47 -36.04 -19.57
CA LEU A 396 21.45 -37.30 -20.31
C LEU A 396 22.31 -37.26 -21.59
N ARG A 397 22.43 -36.09 -22.23
CA ARG A 397 23.09 -35.95 -23.54
C ARG A 397 24.51 -35.38 -23.47
N MET A 398 24.79 -34.56 -22.47
CA MET A 398 26.05 -33.84 -22.28
C MET A 398 26.41 -33.78 -20.78
N PRO A 399 26.66 -34.94 -20.13
CA PRO A 399 26.94 -35.01 -18.70
C PRO A 399 28.19 -34.22 -18.29
N GLU A 400 29.11 -33.92 -19.21
CA GLU A 400 30.31 -33.11 -18.95
C GLU A 400 29.98 -31.68 -18.43
N PHE A 401 28.77 -31.18 -18.68
CA PHE A 401 28.32 -29.86 -18.20
C PHE A 401 28.14 -29.79 -16.66
N TRP A 402 28.11 -30.93 -15.97
CA TRP A 402 28.17 -30.99 -14.51
C TRP A 402 29.55 -30.65 -13.96
N ALA A 403 30.61 -31.06 -14.65
CA ALA A 403 32.01 -30.83 -14.26
C ALA A 403 32.63 -29.58 -14.91
N HIS A 404 31.87 -28.88 -15.75
CA HIS A 404 32.35 -27.71 -16.47
C HIS A 404 32.72 -26.56 -15.51
N PRO A 405 33.87 -25.88 -15.70
CA PRO A 405 34.40 -24.89 -14.74
C PRO A 405 33.45 -23.71 -14.47
N TYR A 406 32.59 -23.37 -15.43
CA TYR A 406 31.60 -22.29 -15.27
C TYR A 406 30.27 -22.74 -14.63
N GLY A 407 30.15 -24.02 -14.26
CA GLY A 407 29.02 -24.62 -13.53
C GLY A 407 27.63 -24.31 -14.10
N PRO A 408 27.37 -24.44 -15.41
CA PRO A 408 26.11 -24.03 -16.03
C PRO A 408 24.88 -24.75 -15.45
N LEU A 409 24.98 -26.06 -15.19
CA LEU A 409 23.89 -26.82 -14.56
C LEU A 409 23.79 -26.57 -13.05
N LEU A 410 24.92 -26.39 -12.37
CA LEU A 410 24.95 -26.13 -10.92
C LEU A 410 24.22 -24.83 -10.55
N LYS A 411 24.24 -23.83 -11.43
CA LYS A 411 23.49 -22.56 -11.26
C LYS A 411 21.97 -22.74 -11.30
N ASN A 412 21.46 -23.84 -11.85
CA ASN A 412 20.02 -24.10 -11.88
C ASN A 412 19.47 -24.43 -10.48
N LEU A 413 20.26 -25.02 -9.59
CA LEU A 413 19.82 -25.35 -8.22
C LEU A 413 19.38 -24.12 -7.41
N PRO A 414 20.20 -23.05 -7.26
CA PRO A 414 19.76 -21.84 -6.58
C PRO A 414 18.65 -21.11 -7.35
N MET A 415 18.59 -21.20 -8.69
CA MET A 415 17.47 -20.64 -9.46
C MET A 415 16.14 -21.34 -9.15
N LEU A 416 16.15 -22.67 -9.03
CA LEU A 416 14.97 -23.44 -8.62
C LEU A 416 14.54 -23.10 -7.18
N GLY A 417 15.49 -22.95 -6.26
CA GLY A 417 15.20 -22.47 -4.90
C GLY A 417 14.56 -21.08 -4.88
N LEU A 418 15.05 -20.17 -5.72
CA LEU A 418 14.46 -18.83 -5.89
C LEU A 418 13.04 -18.90 -6.48
N LEU A 419 12.82 -19.71 -7.51
CA LEU A 419 11.50 -19.88 -8.13
C LEU A 419 10.49 -20.47 -7.14
N PHE A 420 10.92 -21.44 -6.33
CA PHE A 420 10.10 -21.99 -5.26
C PHE A 420 9.72 -20.92 -4.21
N LEU A 421 10.69 -20.11 -3.78
CA LEU A 421 10.45 -18.98 -2.87
C LEU A 421 9.44 -17.98 -3.47
N LEU A 422 9.60 -17.61 -4.73
CA LEU A 422 8.68 -16.69 -5.43
C LEU A 422 7.29 -17.32 -5.58
N HIS A 423 7.19 -18.63 -5.81
CA HIS A 423 5.92 -19.35 -5.90
C HIS A 423 5.13 -19.34 -4.59
N GLU A 424 5.80 -19.58 -3.46
CA GLU A 424 5.19 -19.61 -2.13
C GLU A 424 4.80 -18.21 -1.65
N LEU A 425 5.65 -17.21 -1.88
CA LEU A 425 5.41 -15.84 -1.42
C LEU A 425 4.46 -15.04 -2.33
N THR A 426 4.15 -15.55 -3.52
CA THR A 426 3.13 -14.93 -4.39
C THR A 426 1.74 -15.28 -3.84
N PRO A 427 0.89 -14.29 -3.51
CA PRO A 427 -0.44 -14.55 -2.95
C PRO A 427 -1.25 -15.48 -3.84
N ARG A 428 -1.90 -16.50 -3.25
CA ARG A 428 -2.90 -17.30 -3.97
C ARG A 428 -3.97 -16.33 -4.46
N SER A 429 -4.24 -16.31 -5.77
CA SER A 429 -5.47 -15.72 -6.27
C SER A 429 -6.60 -16.39 -5.51
N VAL A 430 -7.22 -15.65 -4.59
CA VAL A 430 -8.40 -16.11 -3.89
C VAL A 430 -9.49 -16.21 -4.96
N THR A 431 -9.57 -17.35 -5.64
CA THR A 431 -10.87 -17.85 -6.06
C THR A 431 -11.64 -17.96 -4.75
N GLN A 432 -12.65 -17.10 -4.58
CA GLN A 432 -13.50 -17.09 -3.40
C GLN A 432 -13.96 -18.52 -3.13
N GLN A 433 -13.33 -19.20 -2.18
CA GLN A 433 -13.89 -20.43 -1.66
C GLN A 433 -15.14 -20.00 -0.89
N PRO A 434 -16.33 -20.56 -1.20
CA PRO A 434 -17.47 -20.37 -0.33
C PRO A 434 -17.06 -20.87 1.05
N VAL A 435 -17.21 -20.01 2.05
CA VAL A 435 -17.09 -20.42 3.45
C VAL A 435 -18.12 -21.54 3.63
N PRO A 436 -17.73 -22.75 4.09
CA PRO A 436 -18.71 -23.78 4.36
C PRO A 436 -19.64 -23.26 5.46
N GLU A 437 -20.95 -23.28 5.19
CA GLU A 437 -22.00 -23.14 6.19
C GLU A 437 -21.73 -24.16 7.30
N GLN A 438 -21.19 -23.69 8.42
CA GLN A 438 -21.29 -24.44 9.67
C GLN A 438 -22.67 -24.15 10.25
N VAL A 439 -23.57 -25.06 9.92
CA VAL A 439 -24.81 -25.38 10.62
C VAL A 439 -24.47 -25.78 12.07
N THR A 440 -25.40 -25.48 12.99
CA THR A 440 -25.56 -25.93 14.40
C THR A 440 -24.96 -25.00 15.46
N ALA A 441 -25.67 -24.60 16.53
CA ALA A 441 -27.02 -24.89 17.04
C ALA A 441 -27.57 -23.67 17.78
#